data_AF-A0AAE3JSU9-F1
#
_entry.id   AF-A0AAE3JSU9-F1
#
_cell.length_a   1.000
_cell.length_b   1.000
_cell.length_c   1.000
_cell.angle_alpha   90.00
_cell.angle_beta   90.00
_cell.angle_gamma   90.00
#
_symmetry.space_group_name_H-M   'P 1'
#
loop_
_entity.id
_entity.type
_entity.pdbx_description
1 polymer ?
#
loop_
_entity_poly.entity_id
_entity_poly.type
_entity_poly.pdbx_seq_one_letter_code
_entity_poly.pdbx_strand_id
1 'polypeptide(L)' 'MRRASRSVTHNISEGYGGFHYSENAQFCRTSRGSAYELLDQPIDSLDIGYIENRHMKN' A
#
# COMPACT_ATOMS: atom_id res chain seq x y z
N MET A 1 -4.21 4.74 -6.66
CA MET A 1 -4.60 3.47 -6.02
C MET A 1 -4.03 2.23 -6.71
N ARG A 2 -4.29 1.98 -8.01
CA ARG A 2 -3.82 0.75 -8.71
C ARG A 2 -2.31 0.47 -8.64
N ARG A 3 -1.48 1.52 -8.67
CA ARG A 3 -0.02 1.36 -8.52
C ARG A 3 0.37 0.97 -7.10
N ALA A 4 -0.16 1.71 -6.11
CA ALA A 4 0.10 1.45 -4.69
C ALA A 4 -0.31 0.02 -4.29
N SER A 5 -1.51 -0.44 -4.70
CA SER A 5 -1.97 -1.79 -4.36
C SER A 5 -1.07 -2.90 -4.92
N ARG A 6 -0.59 -2.76 -6.16
CA ARG A 6 0.35 -3.72 -6.77
C ARG A 6 1.75 -3.62 -6.18
N SER A 7 2.16 -2.43 -5.78
CA SER A 7 3.49 -2.20 -5.19
C SER A 7 3.63 -2.88 -3.83
N VAL A 8 2.55 -2.97 -3.03
CA VAL A 8 2.55 -3.71 -1.75
C VAL A 8 3.00 -5.16 -1.97
N THR A 9 2.36 -5.87 -2.90
CA THR A 9 2.66 -7.29 -3.15
C THR A 9 3.98 -7.50 -3.86
N HIS A 10 4.34 -6.62 -4.83
CA HIS A 10 5.64 -6.68 -5.49
C HIS A 10 6.79 -6.55 -4.49
N ASN A 11 6.79 -5.53 -3.62
CA ASN A 11 7.84 -5.36 -2.62
C ASN A 11 7.93 -6.56 -1.67
N ILE A 12 6.79 -7.12 -1.21
CA ILE A 12 6.81 -8.32 -0.38
C ILE A 12 7.44 -9.50 -1.13
N SER A 13 7.07 -9.70 -2.40
CA SER A 13 7.63 -10.79 -3.19
C SER A 13 9.12 -10.63 -3.51
N GLU A 14 9.59 -9.39 -3.69
CA GLU A 14 11.01 -9.09 -3.93
C GLU A 14 11.87 -9.39 -2.70
N GLY A 15 11.37 -9.11 -1.50
CA GLY A 15 12.04 -9.46 -0.25
C GLY A 15 11.90 -10.94 0.15
N TYR A 16 10.92 -11.65 -0.42
CA TYR A 16 10.62 -13.02 -0.06
C TYR A 16 11.61 -14.01 -0.69
N GLY A 17 12.28 -14.82 0.14
CA GLY A 17 13.19 -15.88 -0.30
C GLY A 17 14.67 -15.54 -0.24
N GLY A 18 15.03 -14.28 0.06
CA GLY A 18 16.40 -13.92 0.41
C GLY A 18 16.72 -14.29 1.86
N PHE A 19 17.80 -15.03 2.12
CA PHE A 19 18.31 -15.29 3.48
C PHE A 19 18.90 -14.02 4.16
N HIS A 20 18.74 -12.85 3.54
CA HIS A 20 19.21 -11.55 4.01
C HIS A 20 18.07 -10.77 4.69
N TYR A 21 17.89 -11.00 5.98
CA TYR A 21 16.79 -10.41 6.77
C TYR A 21 16.76 -8.87 6.74
N SER A 22 17.92 -8.21 6.69
CA SER A 22 18.01 -6.74 6.65
C SER A 22 17.43 -6.15 5.36
N GLU A 23 17.65 -6.84 4.24
CA GLU A 23 17.15 -6.45 2.92
C GLU A 23 15.65 -6.74 2.80
N ASN A 24 15.20 -7.92 3.23
CA ASN A 24 13.77 -8.22 3.32
C ASN A 24 13.03 -7.20 4.20
N ALA A 25 13.60 -6.80 5.33
CA ALA A 25 13.02 -5.76 6.18
C ALA A 25 12.91 -4.40 5.47
N GLN A 26 13.83 -4.06 4.55
CA GLN A 26 13.74 -2.85 3.73
C GLN A 26 12.58 -2.93 2.74
N PHE A 27 12.43 -4.06 2.04
CA PHE A 27 11.29 -4.29 1.16
C PHE A 27 9.95 -4.22 1.91
N CYS A 28 9.85 -4.81 3.10
CA CYS A 28 8.66 -4.70 3.94
C CYS A 28 8.37 -3.25 4.36
N ARG A 29 9.39 -2.43 4.66
CA ARG A 29 9.20 -0.99 4.96
C ARG A 29 8.62 -0.25 3.77
N THR A 30 9.12 -0.50 2.56
CA THR A 30 8.57 0.10 1.33
C THR A 30 7.14 -0.35 1.08
N SER A 31 6.88 -1.67 1.18
CA SER A 31 5.52 -2.24 1.05
C SER A 31 4.52 -1.58 2.00
N ARG A 32 4.92 -1.38 3.26
CA ARG A 32 4.11 -0.68 4.26
C ARG A 32 3.80 0.76 3.86
N GLY A 33 4.75 1.48 3.29
CA GLY A 33 4.51 2.83 2.75
C GLY A 33 3.40 2.83 1.70
N SER A 34 3.49 1.94 0.71
CA SER A 34 2.44 1.80 -0.33
C SER A 34 1.08 1.38 0.22
N ALA A 35 1.04 0.61 1.33
CA ALA A 35 -0.21 0.27 1.99
C ALA A 35 -0.86 1.49 2.65
N TYR A 36 -0.09 2.33 3.34
CA TYR A 36 -0.61 3.59 3.91
C TYR A 36 -1.10 4.55 2.84
N GLU A 37 -0.38 4.68 1.73
CA GLU A 37 -0.86 5.45 0.57
C GLU A 37 -2.21 4.94 0.05
N LEU A 38 -2.42 3.62 0.04
CA LEU A 38 -3.69 3.02 -0.39
C LEU A 38 -4.83 3.32 0.59
N LEU A 39 -4.54 3.40 1.89
CA LEU A 39 -5.52 3.74 2.92
C LEU A 39 -5.91 5.22 2.88
N ASP A 40 -4.95 6.09 2.58
CA ASP A 40 -5.12 7.54 2.57
C ASP A 40 -5.84 8.05 1.32
N GLN A 41 -5.52 7.48 0.15
CA GLN A 41 -6.10 7.90 -1.13
C GLN A 41 -7.64 7.92 -1.18
N PRO A 42 -8.38 6.94 -0.61
CA PRO A 42 -9.84 7.01 -0.49
C PRO A 42 -10.33 8.12 0.43
N ILE A 43 -9.60 8.43 1.50
CA ILE A 43 -9.93 9.51 2.44
C ILE A 43 -9.83 10.85 1.69
N ASP A 44 -8.69 11.10 1.05
CA ASP A 44 -8.50 12.27 0.20
C ASP A 44 -9.57 12.38 -0.90
N SER A 45 -9.86 11.26 -1.56
CA SER A 45 -10.86 11.21 -2.63
C SER A 45 -12.27 11.51 -2.12
N LEU A 46 -12.59 11.16 -0.87
CA LEU A 46 -13.86 11.50 -0.24
C LEU A 46 -13.92 12.99 0.10
N ASP A 47 -12.85 13.53 0.70
CA ASP A 47 -12.79 14.92 1.17
C ASP A 47 -12.93 15.92 0.01
N ILE A 48 -12.37 15.59 -1.16
CA ILE A 48 -12.49 16.41 -2.38
C ILE A 48 -13.68 16.02 -3.26
N GLY A 49 -14.54 15.10 -2.80
CA GLY A 49 -15.80 14.75 -3.46
C GLY A 49 -15.68 13.90 -4.73
N TYR A 50 -14.56 13.22 -4.96
CA TYR A 50 -14.44 12.24 -6.06
C TYR A 50 -15.22 10.95 -5.81
N ILE A 51 -15.44 10.57 -4.54
CA ILE A 51 -16.23 9.40 -4.15
C ILE A 51 -17.25 9.76 -3.08
N GLU A 52 -18.34 8.99 -3.00
CA GLU A 52 -19.33 9.14 -1.93
C GLU A 52 -18.97 8.30 -0.69
N ASN A 53 -19.37 8.76 0.49
CA ASN A 53 -19.14 8.08 1.78
C ASN A 53 -19.68 6.62 1.79
N ARG A 54 -20.71 6.31 0.98
CA ARG A 54 -21.20 4.94 0.76
C ARG A 54 -20.09 3.93 0.44
N HIS A 55 -19.02 4.37 -0.22
CA HIS A 55 -17.90 3.53 -0.66
C HIS A 55 -16.85 3.26 0.44
N MET A 56 -16.93 3.93 1.60
CA MET A 56 -15.96 3.85 2.70
C MET A 56 -16.39 2.93 3.85
N LYS A 57 -17.30 1.98 3.61
CA LYS A 57 -17.79 1.08 4.67
C LYS A 57 -16.87 -0.12 4.88
N ASN A 58 -16.60 -0.41 6.17
CA ASN A 58 -16.05 -1.69 6.65
C ASN A 58 -17.03 -2.84 6.38
#